data_AF-A0A7S4FIK8-F1
#
_entry.id   AF-A0A7S4FIK8-F1
#
_cell.length_a   1.000
_cell.length_b   1.000
_cell.length_c   1.000
_cell.angle_alpha   90.00
_cell.angle_beta   90.00
_cell.angle_gamma   90.00
#
_symmetry.space_group_name_H-M   'P 1'
#
loop_
_entity.id
_entity.type
_entity.pdbx_description
1 polymer ?
#
loop_
_entity_poly.entity_id
_entity_poly.type
_entity_poly.pdbx_seq_one_letter_code
_entity_poly.pdbx_strand_id
1 'polypeptide(L)'
;NFFQLVFWGFLETVLLASPVYWLTGLRKDFGKYLMFWMALYMLNINSSVIFKVLAIVCPTTSMAQTMAGLVQVIFFVFSGYLQPWAVIPQAWKWMKWFSPQSYAFSIMLINEFEGAVYTCNDEE
;
A
#
# COMPACT_ATOMS: atom_id res chain seq x y z
N ASN A 1 -8.37 -21.92 -1.98
CA ASN A 1 -9.47 -21.49 -1.07
C ASN A 1 -9.37 -20.02 -0.73
N PHE A 2 -10.47 -19.28 -0.78
CA PHE A 2 -10.55 -17.86 -0.43
C PHE A 2 -10.29 -17.62 1.07
N PHE A 3 -10.89 -18.44 1.94
CA PHE A 3 -10.74 -18.34 3.39
C PHE A 3 -9.28 -18.45 3.84
N GLN A 4 -8.51 -19.35 3.24
CA GLN A 4 -7.08 -19.51 3.53
C GLN A 4 -6.27 -18.25 3.16
N LEU A 5 -6.63 -17.54 2.08
CA LEU A 5 -5.97 -16.29 1.71
C LEU A 5 -6.25 -15.20 2.75
N VAL A 6 -7.52 -15.05 3.13
CA VAL A 6 -7.94 -14.05 4.13
C VAL A 6 -7.25 -14.28 5.46
N PHE A 7 -7.23 -15.52 5.92
CA PHE A 7 -6.58 -15.92 7.18
C PHE A 7 -5.06 -15.70 7.13
N TRP A 8 -4.41 -16.14 6.05
CA TRP A 8 -2.96 -16.04 5.96
C TRP A 8 -2.48 -14.61 5.74
N GLY A 9 -3.16 -13.85 4.88
CA GLY A 9 -2.89 -12.43 4.70
C GLY A 9 -3.13 -11.62 5.98
N PHE A 10 -4.08 -12.01 6.83
CA PHE A 10 -4.29 -11.35 8.13
C PHE A 10 -3.05 -11.53 9.02
N LEU A 11 -2.56 -12.76 9.15
CA LEU A 11 -1.38 -13.06 9.97
C LEU A 11 -0.13 -12.37 9.43
N GLU A 12 0.12 -12.44 8.12
CA GLU A 12 1.26 -11.78 7.47
C GLU A 12 1.26 -10.26 7.72
N THR A 13 0.09 -9.62 7.57
CA THR A 13 -0.03 -8.17 7.72
C THR A 13 0.05 -7.70 9.17
N VAL A 14 -0.48 -8.47 10.14
CA VAL A 14 -0.30 -8.17 11.56
C VAL A 14 1.18 -8.31 11.96
N LEU A 15 1.84 -9.37 11.50
CA LEU A 15 3.26 -9.63 11.80
C LEU A 15 4.17 -8.56 11.20
N LEU A 16 3.83 -8.01 10.04
CA LEU A 16 4.56 -6.89 9.43
C LEU A 16 4.23 -5.55 10.09
N ALA A 17 2.94 -5.22 10.22
CA ALA A 17 2.50 -3.89 10.64
C ALA A 17 2.87 -3.59 12.09
N SER A 18 2.80 -4.58 12.98
CA SER A 18 3.06 -4.39 14.40
C SER A 18 4.48 -3.88 14.69
N PRO A 19 5.57 -4.62 14.36
CA PRO A 19 6.91 -4.13 14.61
C PRO A 19 7.20 -2.85 13.85
N VAL A 20 6.76 -2.74 12.59
CA VAL A 20 7.02 -1.55 11.77
C VAL A 20 6.44 -0.31 12.45
N TYR A 21 5.16 -0.30 12.82
CA TYR A 21 4.49 0.85 13.41
C TYR A 21 5.18 1.34 14.69
N TRP A 22 5.53 0.41 15.57
CA TRP A 22 6.18 0.72 16.84
C TRP A 22 7.65 1.12 16.68
N LEU A 23 8.39 0.52 15.75
CA LEU A 23 9.80 0.86 15.48
C LEU A 23 9.96 2.24 14.85
N THR A 24 9.04 2.63 13.98
CA THR A 24 9.05 3.95 13.34
C THR A 24 8.62 5.07 14.28
N GLY A 25 8.16 4.75 15.50
CA GLY A 25 7.77 5.76 16.48
C GLY A 25 6.54 6.57 16.08
N LEU A 26 5.63 5.98 15.29
CA LEU A 26 4.37 6.61 14.90
C LEU A 26 3.48 6.89 16.13
N ARG A 27 2.41 7.66 15.95
CA ARG A 27 1.48 8.09 17.00
C ARG A 27 1.02 6.91 17.84
N LYS A 28 1.16 7.03 19.16
CA LYS A 28 0.80 5.98 20.13
C LYS A 28 -0.71 5.94 20.40
N ASP A 29 -1.51 5.90 19.34
CA ASP A 29 -2.97 5.77 19.40
C ASP A 29 -3.41 4.47 18.73
N PHE A 30 -4.24 3.69 19.42
CA PHE A 30 -4.69 2.39 18.92
C PHE A 30 -5.59 2.51 17.69
N GLY A 31 -6.39 3.57 17.60
CA GLY A 31 -7.23 3.83 16.42
C GLY A 31 -6.38 4.13 15.18
N LYS A 32 -5.31 4.90 15.34
CA LYS A 32 -4.35 5.20 14.28
C LYS A 32 -3.58 3.96 13.82
N TYR A 33 -3.15 3.11 14.76
CA TYR A 33 -2.56 1.81 14.43
C TYR A 33 -3.54 0.93 13.63
N LEU A 34 -4.81 0.87 14.04
CA LEU A 34 -5.81 0.06 13.36
C LEU A 34 -6.05 0.54 11.92
N MET A 35 -6.13 1.86 11.68
CA MET A 35 -6.27 2.41 10.33
C MET A 35 -5.05 2.09 9.45
N PHE A 36 -3.85 2.19 10.00
CA PHE A 36 -2.61 1.82 9.31
C PHE A 36 -2.60 0.33 8.93
N TRP A 37 -2.93 -0.55 9.89
CA TRP A 37 -2.99 -1.99 9.64
C TRP A 37 -4.08 -2.36 8.62
N MET A 38 -5.27 -1.76 8.70
CA MET A 38 -6.35 -2.00 7.74
C MET A 38 -5.96 -1.59 6.32
N ALA A 39 -5.27 -0.45 6.16
CA ALA A 39 -4.77 -0.02 4.85
C ALA A 39 -3.78 -1.04 4.27
N LEU A 40 -2.83 -1.54 5.08
CA LEU A 40 -1.89 -2.58 4.66
C LEU A 40 -2.59 -3.91 4.33
N TYR A 41 -3.62 -4.28 5.11
CA TYR A 41 -4.37 -5.51 4.88
C TYR A 41 -5.14 -5.48 3.56
N MET A 42 -5.82 -4.36 3.26
CA MET A 42 -6.50 -4.18 1.98
C MET A 42 -5.53 -4.22 0.80
N LEU A 43 -4.34 -3.64 0.94
CA LEU A 43 -3.28 -3.71 -0.08
C LEU A 43 -2.81 -5.14 -0.34
N ASN A 44 -2.63 -5.93 0.72
CA ASN A 44 -2.21 -7.31 0.60
C ASN A 44 -3.26 -8.14 -0.15
N ILE A 45 -4.54 -8.05 0.25
CA ILE A 45 -5.64 -8.76 -0.45
C ILE A 45 -5.72 -8.32 -1.91
N ASN A 46 -5.70 -7.02 -2.18
CA ASN A 46 -5.77 -6.50 -3.54
C ASN A 46 -4.64 -7.07 -4.41
N SER A 47 -3.43 -7.09 -3.87
CA SER A 47 -2.28 -7.65 -4.56
C SER A 47 -2.50 -9.13 -4.89
N SER A 48 -2.91 -9.93 -3.92
CA SER A 48 -3.19 -11.35 -4.15
C SER A 48 -4.31 -11.59 -5.17
N VAL A 49 -5.33 -10.72 -5.24
CA VAL A 49 -6.40 -10.81 -6.25
C VAL A 49 -5.84 -10.52 -7.64
N ILE A 50 -4.99 -9.49 -7.81
CA ILE A 50 -4.32 -9.20 -9.08
C ILE A 50 -3.51 -10.41 -9.57
N PHE A 51 -2.72 -11.03 -8.68
CA PHE A 51 -1.97 -12.24 -9.01
C PHE A 51 -2.89 -13.38 -9.47
N LYS A 52 -4.05 -13.57 -8.83
CA LYS A 52 -5.01 -14.60 -9.20
C LYS A 52 -5.68 -14.34 -10.55
N VAL A 53 -6.06 -13.09 -10.82
CA VAL A 53 -6.64 -12.72 -12.12
C VAL A 53 -5.63 -13.00 -13.23
N LEU A 54 -4.37 -12.62 -13.04
CA LEU A 54 -3.32 -12.87 -14.02
C LEU A 54 -2.98 -14.36 -14.16
N ALA A 55 -3.04 -15.13 -13.08
CA ALA A 55 -2.87 -16.59 -13.14
C ALA A 55 -3.97 -17.30 -13.94
N ILE A 56 -5.18 -16.73 -14.03
CA ILE A 56 -6.26 -17.27 -14.87
C ILE A 56 -6.04 -16.91 -16.34
N VAL A 57 -5.51 -15.73 -16.63
CA VAL A 57 -5.31 -15.23 -18.00
C VAL A 57 -4.07 -15.82 -18.66
N CYS A 58 -3.00 -16.09 -17.89
CA CYS A 58 -1.73 -16.55 -18.42
C CYS A 58 -1.67 -18.09 -18.55
N PRO A 59 -0.99 -18.61 -19.59
CA PRO A 59 -0.85 -20.06 -19.81
C PRO A 59 0.17 -20.73 -18.89
N THR A 60 1.11 -19.96 -18.31
CA THR A 60 2.15 -20.48 -17.40
C THR A 60 2.27 -19.65 -16.12
N THR A 61 2.51 -20.31 -14.99
CA THR A 61 2.61 -19.66 -13.67
C THR A 61 3.80 -18.70 -13.59
N SER A 62 4.92 -19.04 -14.24
CA SER A 62 6.11 -18.18 -14.27
C SER A 62 5.86 -16.86 -15.01
N MET A 63 5.14 -16.92 -16.14
CA MET A 63 4.73 -15.72 -16.88
C MET A 63 3.73 -14.89 -16.07
N ALA A 64 2.76 -15.53 -15.41
CA ALA A 64 1.78 -14.85 -14.55
C ALA A 64 2.45 -14.05 -13.43
N GLN A 65 3.44 -14.65 -12.74
CA GLN A 65 4.18 -13.97 -11.67
C GLN A 65 4.96 -12.77 -12.19
N THR A 66 5.66 -12.92 -13.31
CA THR A 66 6.42 -11.84 -13.95
C THR A 66 5.50 -10.68 -14.33
N MET A 67 4.37 -10.97 -14.99
CA MET A 67 3.40 -9.94 -15.38
C MET A 67 2.77 -9.25 -14.18
N ALA A 68 2.44 -9.99 -13.13
CA ALA A 68 1.87 -9.43 -11.92
C ALA A 68 2.87 -8.53 -11.17
N GLY A 69 4.16 -8.90 -11.15
CA GLY A 69 5.23 -8.05 -10.64
C GLY A 69 5.32 -6.72 -11.41
N LEU A 70 5.27 -6.77 -12.74
CA LEU A 70 5.28 -5.55 -13.57
C LEU A 70 4.10 -4.64 -13.29
N VAL A 71 2.88 -5.20 -13.21
CA VAL A 71 1.66 -4.45 -12.91
C VAL A 71 1.75 -3.79 -11.52
N GLN A 72 2.26 -4.50 -10.51
CA GLN A 72 2.46 -3.96 -9.17
C GLN A 72 3.46 -2.81 -9.14
N VAL A 73 4.59 -2.93 -9.85
CA VAL A 73 5.59 -1.85 -9.94
C VAL A 73 4.97 -0.61 -10.57
N ILE A 74 4.17 -0.76 -11.63
CA ILE A 74 3.46 0.35 -12.26
C ILE A 74 2.55 1.04 -11.24
N PHE A 75 1.71 0.29 -10.51
CA PHE A 75 0.84 0.89 -9.48
C PHE A 75 1.60 1.57 -8.34
N PHE A 76 2.78 1.04 -7.98
CA PHE A 76 3.63 1.64 -6.96
C PHE A 76 4.24 2.97 -7.42
N VAL A 77 4.70 3.07 -8.67
CA VAL A 77 5.21 4.33 -9.25
C VAL A 77 4.13 5.41 -9.25
N PHE A 78 2.88 5.05 -9.56
CA PHE A 78 1.75 5.98 -9.58
C PHE A 78 1.05 6.16 -8.24
N SER A 79 1.53 5.52 -7.17
CA SER A 79 0.93 5.64 -5.83
C SER A 79 1.06 7.05 -5.23
N GLY A 80 2.04 7.82 -5.70
CA GLY A 80 2.40 9.12 -5.15
C GLY A 80 3.53 9.06 -4.12
N TYR A 81 4.04 7.86 -3.80
CA TYR A 81 5.23 7.68 -2.95
C TYR A 81 6.53 8.05 -3.68
N LEU A 82 6.74 7.50 -4.89
CA LEU A 82 7.97 7.73 -5.67
C LEU A 82 7.97 9.06 -6.44
N GLN A 83 6.79 9.52 -6.86
CA GLN A 83 6.68 10.76 -7.64
C GLN A 83 5.53 11.62 -7.10
N PRO A 84 5.80 12.88 -6.69
CA PRO A 84 4.77 13.78 -6.20
C PRO A 84 3.71 14.02 -7.27
N TRP A 85 2.44 14.07 -6.85
CA TRP A 85 1.28 14.30 -7.71
C TRP A 85 1.38 15.54 -8.62
N ALA A 86 2.13 16.56 -8.18
CA ALA A 86 2.34 17.81 -8.91
C ALA A 86 3.14 17.63 -10.21
N VAL A 87 4.01 16.63 -10.29
CA VAL A 87 4.94 16.42 -11.41
C VAL A 87 4.37 15.46 -12.46
N ILE A 88 3.28 14.75 -12.15
CA ILE A 88 2.68 13.76 -13.05
C ILE A 88 1.92 14.47 -14.19
N PRO A 89 2.22 14.16 -15.47
CA PRO A 89 1.51 14.73 -16.62
C PRO A 89 -0.01 14.54 -16.53
N GLN A 90 -0.79 15.54 -16.96
CA GLN A 90 -2.26 15.52 -16.88
C GLN A 90 -2.88 14.24 -17.47
N ALA A 91 -2.32 13.75 -18.59
CA ALA A 91 -2.76 12.54 -19.27
C ALA A 91 -2.57 11.24 -18.48
N TRP A 92 -1.74 11.23 -17.42
CA TRP A 92 -1.44 10.05 -16.61
C TRP A 92 -2.10 10.12 -15.21
N LYS A 93 -2.80 11.22 -14.90
CA LYS A 93 -3.50 11.41 -13.61
C LYS A 93 -4.64 10.41 -13.38
N TRP A 94 -5.23 9.87 -14.45
CA TRP A 94 -6.33 8.90 -14.34
C TRP A 94 -5.92 7.61 -13.64
N MET A 95 -4.64 7.22 -13.70
CA MET A 95 -4.15 6.01 -13.04
C MET A 95 -4.23 6.07 -11.51
N LYS A 96 -4.34 7.28 -10.93
CA LYS A 96 -4.68 7.42 -9.51
C LYS A 96 -5.91 6.62 -9.13
N TRP A 97 -6.95 6.77 -9.95
CA TRP A 97 -8.28 6.24 -9.65
C TRP A 97 -8.33 4.72 -9.78
N PHE A 98 -7.41 4.15 -10.55
CA PHE A 98 -7.29 2.71 -10.72
C PHE A 98 -6.33 2.06 -9.71
N SER A 99 -5.41 2.83 -9.12
CA SER A 99 -4.37 2.30 -8.21
C SER A 99 -4.84 2.32 -6.74
N PRO A 100 -5.25 1.17 -6.16
CA PRO A 100 -5.55 1.05 -4.73
C PRO A 100 -4.33 1.39 -3.84
N GLN A 101 -3.11 1.25 -4.37
CA GLN A 101 -1.89 1.68 -3.68
C GLN A 101 -1.83 3.18 -3.42
N SER A 102 -2.34 4.00 -4.33
CA SER A 102 -2.40 5.45 -4.09
C SER A 102 -3.33 5.82 -2.94
N TYR A 103 -4.47 5.14 -2.85
CA TYR A 103 -5.44 5.37 -1.78
C TYR A 103 -4.89 4.94 -0.42
N ALA A 104 -4.31 3.74 -0.33
CA ALA A 104 -3.73 3.27 0.92
C ALA A 104 -2.59 4.16 1.41
N PHE A 105 -1.74 4.65 0.50
CA PHE A 105 -0.69 5.59 0.84
C PHE A 105 -1.24 6.92 1.36
N SER A 106 -2.27 7.46 0.70
CA SER A 106 -2.93 8.69 1.15
C SER A 106 -3.57 8.51 2.53
N ILE A 107 -4.21 7.36 2.79
CA ILE A 107 -4.77 7.02 4.11
C ILE A 107 -3.67 7.00 5.17
N MET A 108 -2.54 6.35 4.91
CA MET A 108 -1.42 6.31 5.86
C MET A 108 -0.86 7.70 6.15
N LEU A 109 -0.68 8.53 5.13
CA LEU A 109 -0.19 9.90 5.28
C LEU A 109 -1.15 10.76 6.13
N ILE A 110 -2.43 10.78 5.77
CA ILE A 110 -3.43 11.56 6.50
C ILE A 110 -3.56 11.04 7.94
N ASN A 111 -3.61 9.72 8.12
CA ASN A 111 -3.72 9.11 9.43
C ASN A 111 -2.62 9.57 10.39
N GLU A 112 -1.39 9.71 9.89
CA GLU A 112 -0.22 9.96 10.72
C GLU A 112 0.15 11.44 10.83
N PHE A 113 0.20 12.15 9.70
CA PHE A 113 0.72 13.52 9.61
C PHE A 113 -0.37 14.58 9.81
N GLU A 114 -1.65 14.23 9.73
CA GLU A 114 -2.72 15.20 9.93
C GLU A 114 -2.76 15.70 11.39
N GLY A 115 -2.57 17.01 11.55
CA GLY A 115 -2.54 17.68 12.85
C GLY A 115 -1.26 17.47 13.67
N ALA A 116 -0.20 16.90 13.08
CA ALA A 116 1.10 16.84 13.73
C ALA A 116 1.81 18.21 13.65
N VAL A 117 2.27 18.71 14.79
CA VAL A 117 3.04 19.96 14.88
C VAL A 117 4.52 19.61 14.86
N TYR A 118 5.21 20.01 13.79
CA TYR A 118 6.65 19.86 13.66
C TYR A 118 7.31 21.18 14.05
N THR A 119 8.12 21.16 15.10
CA THR A 119 8.99 22.29 15.44
C THR A 119 10.28 22.14 14.64
N CYS A 120 10.53 23.04 13.69
CA CYS A 120 11.84 23.15 13.08
C CYS A 120 12.77 23.84 14.08
N ASN A 121 13.81 23.15 14.53
CA ASN A 121 14.93 23.79 15.20
C ASN A 121 15.94 24.13 14.10
N ASP A 122 16.30 25.40 13.97
CA ASP A 122 17.23 25.90 12.95
C ASP A 122 18.71 25.51 13.22
N GLU A 123 18.96 24.44 13.99
CA GLU A 123 20.31 24.04 14.44
C GLU A 123 20.88 22.79 13.75
N GLU A 124 20.27 22.27 12.68
CA GLU A 124 20.90 21.27 11.78
C GLU A 124 20.67 21.57 10.29
#